data_AF-A0A8S3KE32-F1
#
_entry.id   AF-A0A8S3KE32-F1
#
_cell.length_a   1.000
_cell.length_b   1.000
_cell.length_c   1.000
_cell.angle_alpha   90.00
_cell.angle_beta   90.00
_cell.angle_gamma   90.00
#
_symmetry.space_group_name_H-M   'P 1'
#
loop_
_entity.id
_entity.type
_entity.pdbx_description
1 polymer ?
#
loop_
_entity_poly.entity_id
_entity_poly.type
_entity_poly.pdbx_seq_one_letter_code
_entity_poly.pdbx_strand_id
1 'polypeptide(L)'
;MPSFLNGRKQFSLEEANLNRCITKVRWIVESVNAQLKQWKYFSQTIPNSSLCFLSNYIDITCALINAYGSRCAQDIHSGTEMATQMLQKCQTTNPVQLRLLELLETKLQWKKY
;
A
#
# COMPACT_ATOMS: atom_id res chain seq x y z
N MET A 1 4.95 -21.08 -9.32
CA MET A 1 4.54 -19.65 -9.41
C MET A 1 3.68 -19.30 -8.20
N PRO A 2 3.68 -18.04 -7.73
CA PRO A 2 2.76 -17.60 -6.69
C PRO A 2 1.30 -17.88 -7.08
N SER A 3 0.50 -18.37 -6.14
CA SER A 3 -0.90 -18.76 -6.37
C SER A 3 -1.74 -17.60 -6.90
N PHE A 4 -1.50 -16.38 -6.41
CA PHE A 4 -2.21 -15.16 -6.81
C PHE A 4 -1.97 -14.71 -8.25
N LEU A 5 -1.02 -15.31 -8.98
CA LEU A 5 -0.81 -15.02 -10.41
C LEU A 5 -1.59 -15.96 -11.34
N ASN A 6 -2.29 -16.97 -10.80
CA ASN A 6 -3.11 -17.91 -11.58
C ASN A 6 -2.38 -18.51 -12.80
N GLY A 7 -1.12 -18.91 -12.62
CA GLY A 7 -0.29 -19.49 -13.68
C GLY A 7 0.34 -18.48 -14.66
N ARG A 8 0.13 -17.17 -14.47
CA ARG A 8 0.77 -16.09 -15.27
C ARG A 8 2.12 -15.68 -14.67
N LYS A 9 3.05 -15.22 -15.52
CA LYS A 9 4.36 -14.70 -15.08
C LYS A 9 4.26 -13.35 -14.38
N GLN A 10 3.27 -12.53 -14.74
CA GLN A 10 3.11 -11.14 -14.28
C GLN A 10 1.63 -10.80 -14.15
N PHE A 11 1.32 -9.81 -13.32
CA PHE A 11 0.00 -9.19 -13.28
C PHE A 11 -0.33 -8.50 -14.60
N SER A 12 -1.61 -8.41 -14.94
CA SER A 12 -2.07 -7.44 -15.93
C SER A 12 -1.79 -6.02 -15.45
N LEU A 13 -1.82 -5.08 -16.38
CA LEU A 13 -1.48 -3.69 -16.09
C LEU A 13 -2.48 -3.05 -15.10
N GLU A 14 -3.75 -3.41 -15.21
CA GLU A 14 -4.83 -3.00 -14.30
C GLU A 14 -4.63 -3.59 -12.90
N GLU A 15 -4.36 -4.89 -12.80
CA GLU A 15 -4.06 -5.58 -11.52
C GLU A 15 -2.79 -5.00 -10.86
N ALA A 16 -1.77 -4.66 -11.66
CA ALA A 16 -0.55 -4.04 -11.16
C ALA A 16 -0.80 -2.63 -10.60
N ASN A 17 -1.66 -1.84 -11.25
CA ASN A 17 -2.05 -0.51 -10.77
C ASN A 17 -2.86 -0.60 -9.46
N LEU A 18 -3.82 -1.53 -9.37
CA LEU A 18 -4.58 -1.79 -8.13
C LEU A 18 -3.63 -2.21 -6.99
N ASN A 19 -2.70 -3.13 -7.27
CA ASN A 19 -1.71 -3.57 -6.29
C ASN A 19 -0.79 -2.44 -5.81
N ARG A 20 -0.49 -1.44 -6.66
CA ARG A 20 0.30 -0.28 -6.25
C ARG A 20 -0.43 0.54 -5.18
N CYS A 21 -1.74 0.72 -5.29
CA CYS A 21 -2.57 1.38 -4.27
C CYS A 21 -2.52 0.61 -2.94
N ILE A 22 -2.74 -0.71 -3.00
CA ILE A 22 -2.66 -1.60 -1.83
C ILE A 22 -1.30 -1.50 -1.15
N THR A 23 -0.22 -1.50 -1.93
CA THR A 23 1.15 -1.41 -1.41
C THR A 23 1.39 -0.09 -0.67
N LYS A 24 0.82 1.02 -1.13
CA LYS A 24 0.94 2.32 -0.45
C LYS A 24 0.17 2.37 0.87
N VAL A 25 -1.05 1.82 0.91
CA VAL A 25 -1.82 1.69 2.17
C VAL A 25 -1.08 0.79 3.16
N ARG A 26 -0.53 -0.33 2.68
CA ARG A 26 0.26 -1.25 3.49
C ARG A 26 1.42 -0.55 4.21
N TRP A 27 2.14 0.33 3.52
CA TRP A 27 3.23 1.10 4.14
C TRP A 27 2.76 1.91 5.35
N ILE A 28 1.58 2.54 5.28
CA ILE A 28 1.01 3.30 6.39
C ILE A 28 0.67 2.36 7.55
N VAL A 29 -0.01 1.25 7.27
CA VAL A 29 -0.39 0.23 8.27
C VAL A 29 0.85 -0.36 8.95
N GLU A 30 1.88 -0.69 8.19
CA GLU A 30 3.15 -1.23 8.71
C GLU A 30 3.88 -0.21 9.57
N SER A 31 3.84 1.07 9.19
CA SER A 31 4.45 2.16 9.96
C SER A 31 3.77 2.33 11.33
N VAL A 32 2.43 2.35 11.37
CA VAL A 32 1.67 2.41 12.64
C VAL A 32 1.89 1.15 13.48
N ASN A 33 1.91 -0.04 12.85
CA ASN A 33 2.18 -1.29 13.55
C ASN A 33 3.60 -1.31 14.15
N ALA A 34 4.59 -0.75 13.45
CA ALA A 34 5.94 -0.61 13.98
C ALA A 34 5.98 0.30 15.22
N GLN A 35 5.18 1.38 15.26
CA GLN A 35 5.05 2.24 16.44
C GLN A 35 4.40 1.51 17.61
N LEU A 36 3.32 0.76 17.38
CA LEU A 36 2.67 -0.04 18.42
C LEU A 36 3.63 -1.07 19.01
N LYS A 37 4.44 -1.73 18.17
CA LYS A 37 5.44 -2.72 18.62
C LYS A 37 6.60 -2.16 19.43
N GLN A 38 6.80 -0.84 19.48
CA GLN A 38 7.76 -0.21 20.40
C GLN A 38 7.33 -0.36 21.86
N TRP A 39 6.04 -0.53 22.12
CA TRP A 39 5.52 -0.75 23.45
C TRP A 39 5.69 -2.21 23.85
N LYS A 40 6.33 -2.44 25.00
CA LYS A 40 6.67 -3.77 25.51
C LYS A 40 5.49 -4.74 25.54
N TYR A 41 4.29 -4.23 25.83
CA TYR A 41 3.05 -5.02 25.86
C TYR A 41 2.70 -5.63 24.49
N PHE A 42 2.75 -4.85 23.41
CA PHE A 42 2.42 -5.32 22.05
C PHE A 42 3.60 -6.00 21.33
N SER A 43 4.81 -5.88 21.87
CA SER A 43 5.99 -6.59 21.38
C SER A 43 6.00 -8.08 21.76
N GLN A 44 5.20 -8.47 22.75
CA GLN A 44 5.15 -9.83 23.31
C GLN A 44 3.84 -10.55 22.95
N THR A 45 3.81 -11.86 23.19
CA THR A 45 2.59 -12.66 23.06
C THR A 45 1.55 -12.20 24.08
N ILE A 46 0.38 -11.79 23.60
CA ILE A 46 -0.71 -11.31 24.45
C ILE A 46 -1.46 -12.52 25.05
N PRO A 47 -1.66 -12.57 26.37
CA PRO A 47 -2.40 -13.68 27.00
C PRO A 47 -3.89 -13.62 26.63
N ASN A 48 -4.51 -14.80 26.47
CA ASN A 48 -5.91 -14.91 26.04
C ASN A 48 -6.89 -14.19 26.98
N SER A 49 -6.59 -14.12 28.28
CA SER A 49 -7.40 -13.39 29.27
C SER A 49 -7.50 -11.89 28.98
N SER A 50 -6.51 -11.33 28.30
CA SER A 50 -6.45 -9.91 27.98
C SER A 50 -7.07 -9.56 26.63
N LEU A 51 -7.50 -10.56 25.83
CA LEU A 51 -8.10 -10.32 24.51
C LEU A 51 -9.40 -9.52 24.60
N CYS A 52 -10.19 -9.73 25.65
CA CYS A 52 -11.43 -8.97 25.89
C CYS A 52 -11.19 -7.46 26.05
N PHE A 53 -9.98 -7.06 26.44
CA PHE A 53 -9.59 -5.67 26.68
C PHE A 53 -8.62 -5.13 25.63
N LEU A 54 -8.27 -5.95 24.63
CA LEU A 54 -7.24 -5.61 23.65
C LEU A 54 -7.58 -4.34 22.86
N SER A 55 -8.85 -4.15 22.49
CA SER A 55 -9.31 -2.92 21.83
C SER A 55 -9.00 -1.70 22.69
N ASN A 56 -9.40 -1.72 23.96
CA ASN A 56 -9.16 -0.61 24.88
C ASN A 56 -7.66 -0.31 25.05
N TYR A 57 -6.82 -1.35 25.12
CA TYR A 57 -5.37 -1.15 25.22
C TYR A 57 -4.80 -0.51 23.95
N ILE A 58 -5.27 -0.92 22.77
CA ILE A 58 -4.88 -0.30 21.50
C ILE A 58 -5.34 1.16 21.48
N ASP A 59 -6.59 1.44 21.84
CA ASP A 59 -7.16 2.80 21.83
C ASP A 59 -6.39 3.74 22.77
N ILE A 60 -6.10 3.30 24.00
CA ILE A 60 -5.30 4.05 24.97
C ILE A 60 -3.89 4.31 24.42
N THR A 61 -3.26 3.28 23.84
CA THR A 61 -1.90 3.41 23.31
C THR A 61 -1.85 4.35 22.10
N CYS A 62 -2.83 4.25 21.20
CA CYS A 62 -3.00 5.17 20.08
C CYS A 62 -3.23 6.60 20.57
N ALA A 63 -4.05 6.81 21.61
CA ALA A 63 -4.25 8.14 22.20
C ALA A 63 -2.95 8.70 22.78
N LEU A 64 -2.15 7.89 23.46
CA LEU A 64 -0.84 8.29 23.98
C LEU A 64 0.16 8.61 22.87
N ILE A 65 0.21 7.80 21.81
CA ILE A 65 1.05 8.06 20.63
C ILE A 65 0.61 9.36 19.94
N ASN A 66 -0.69 9.61 19.82
CA ASN A 66 -1.20 10.84 19.20
C ASN A 66 -0.91 12.09 20.03
N ALA A 67 -0.93 11.97 21.36
CA ALA A 67 -0.67 13.08 22.27
C ALA A 67 0.83 13.39 22.43
N TYR A 68 1.68 12.36 22.49
CA TYR A 68 3.09 12.49 22.91
C TYR A 68 4.12 11.82 21.99
N GLY A 69 3.69 11.01 21.04
CA GLY A 69 4.56 10.25 20.15
C GLY A 69 5.04 11.04 18.93
N SER A 70 6.09 10.52 18.29
CA SER A 70 6.57 11.02 17.00
C SER A 70 5.52 10.74 15.92
N ARG A 71 5.00 11.78 15.27
CA ARG A 71 4.04 11.61 14.16
C ARG A 71 4.71 10.80 13.04
N CYS A 72 4.02 9.79 12.51
CA CYS A 72 4.38 9.20 11.22
C CYS A 72 4.33 10.31 10.17
N ALA A 73 5.50 10.87 9.82
CA ALA A 73 5.74 11.87 8.78
C ALA A 73 4.51 12.73 8.40
N GLN A 74 4.32 13.86 9.07
CA GLN A 74 3.46 14.91 8.52
C GLN A 74 4.21 15.59 7.38
N ASP A 75 4.01 15.12 6.16
CA ASP A 75 4.21 15.99 5.01
C ASP A 75 3.00 16.94 4.94
N ILE A 76 3.13 18.10 5.59
CA ILE A 76 2.05 19.08 5.80
C ILE A 76 1.50 19.64 4.48
N HIS A 77 2.27 19.54 3.38
CA HIS A 77 1.85 20.01 2.06
C HIS A 77 1.83 18.94 0.98
N SER A 78 2.86 18.09 0.88
CA SER A 78 3.00 17.23 -0.31
C SER A 78 2.23 15.91 -0.20
N GLY A 79 1.80 15.48 1.00
CA GLY A 79 1.01 14.25 1.18
C GLY A 79 -0.36 14.30 0.49
N THR A 80 -1.10 15.39 0.69
CA THR A 80 -2.43 15.59 0.10
C THR A 80 -2.35 15.81 -1.41
N GLU A 81 -1.36 16.59 -1.86
CA GLU A 81 -1.08 16.80 -3.29
C GLU A 81 -0.67 15.50 -3.98
N MET A 82 0.17 14.69 -3.34
CA MET A 82 0.58 13.39 -3.88
C MET A 82 -0.59 12.41 -3.92
N ALA A 83 -1.44 12.39 -2.89
CA ALA A 83 -2.65 11.56 -2.87
C ALA A 83 -3.65 11.96 -3.97
N THR A 84 -3.89 13.27 -4.16
CA THR A 84 -4.75 13.78 -5.24
C THR A 84 -4.16 13.50 -6.61
N GLN A 85 -2.86 13.69 -6.82
CA GLN A 85 -2.17 13.30 -8.04
C GLN A 85 -2.24 11.78 -8.29
N MET A 86 -2.15 10.96 -7.24
CA MET A 86 -2.29 9.51 -7.35
C MET A 86 -3.70 9.10 -7.75
N LEU A 87 -4.73 9.74 -7.20
CA LEU A 87 -6.12 9.51 -7.61
C LEU A 87 -6.35 9.94 -9.06
N GLN A 88 -5.88 11.13 -9.44
CA GLN A 88 -5.93 11.58 -10.83
C GLN A 88 -5.20 10.60 -11.76
N LYS A 89 -4.01 10.12 -11.38
CA LYS A 89 -3.22 9.15 -12.15
C LYS A 89 -3.79 7.73 -12.19
N CYS A 90 -4.60 7.35 -11.19
CA CYS A 90 -5.38 6.11 -11.26
C CYS A 90 -6.55 6.23 -12.24
N GLN A 91 -7.13 7.43 -12.36
CA GLN A 91 -8.26 7.69 -13.26
C GLN A 91 -7.83 8.01 -14.69
N THR A 92 -6.60 8.51 -14.89
CA THR A 92 -6.07 8.80 -16.22
C THR A 92 -5.50 7.56 -16.88
N THR A 93 -5.88 7.35 -18.13
CA THR A 93 -5.35 6.28 -18.98
C THR A 93 -3.85 6.44 -19.16
N ASN A 94 -3.09 5.36 -18.96
CA ASN A 94 -1.65 5.39 -19.07
C ASN A 94 -1.25 5.64 -20.55
N PRO A 95 -0.48 6.70 -20.88
CA PRO A 95 -0.08 6.96 -22.26
C PRO A 95 0.80 5.84 -22.84
N VAL A 96 1.53 5.11 -21.98
CA VAL A 96 2.26 3.90 -22.37
C VAL A 96 1.30 2.77 -22.74
N GLN A 97 0.14 2.67 -22.07
CA GLN A 97 -0.88 1.68 -22.40
C GLN A 97 -1.49 1.96 -23.77
N LEU A 98 -1.84 3.21 -24.07
CA LEU A 98 -2.31 3.60 -25.41
C LEU A 98 -1.27 3.27 -26.48
N ARG A 99 -0.01 3.65 -26.25
CA ARG A 99 1.08 3.34 -27.18
C ARG A 99 1.29 1.83 -27.36
N LEU A 100 1.13 1.03 -26.30
CA LEU A 100 1.29 -0.42 -26.39
C LEU A 100 0.11 -1.08 -27.11
N LEU A 101 -1.10 -0.56 -26.96
CA LEU A 101 -2.27 -0.97 -27.74
C LEU A 101 -2.09 -0.63 -29.23
N GLU A 102 -1.64 0.58 -29.54
CA GLU A 102 -1.28 1.00 -30.91
C GLU A 102 -0.23 0.06 -31.53
N LEU A 103 0.81 -0.30 -30.77
CA LEU A 103 1.87 -1.21 -31.19
C LEU A 103 1.39 -2.66 -31.33
N LEU A 104 0.38 -3.09 -30.59
CA LEU A 104 -0.23 -4.41 -30.75
C LEU A 104 -1.13 -4.48 -31.99
N GLU A 105 -1.84 -3.39 -32.30
CA GLU A 105 -2.67 -3.27 -33.50
C GLU A 105 -1.82 -3.18 -34.76
N THR A 106 -0.72 -2.42 -34.71
CA THR A 106 0.31 -2.45 -35.76
C THR A 106 1.16 -3.71 -35.61
N LYS A 107 0.67 -4.86 -36.09
CA LYS A 107 1.40 -6.16 -36.11
C LYS A 107 2.92 -5.97 -36.30
N LEU A 108 3.66 -5.88 -35.19
CA LEU A 108 5.09 -5.68 -35.21
C LEU A 108 5.75 -6.99 -35.64
N GLN A 109 6.19 -7.01 -36.88
CA GLN A 109 7.05 -8.05 -37.42
C GLN A 109 8.44 -7.83 -36.83
N TRP A 110 8.90 -8.75 -35.99
CA TRP A 110 10.29 -8.76 -35.55
C TRP A 110 11.19 -8.84 -36.77
N LYS A 111 11.99 -7.80 -37.02
CA LYS A 111 13.04 -7.84 -38.03
C LYS A 111 14.10 -8.81 -37.52
N LYS A 112 14.10 -10.04 -38.06
CA LYS A 112 15.23 -10.95 -37.89
C LYS A 112 16.42 -10.32 -38.61
N TYR A 113 17.45 -9.99 -37.84
CA TYR A 113 18.79 -9.71 -38.35
C TYR A 113 19.49 -11.03 -38.67
#